data_AF-A0A6V7HVE6-F1
#
_entry.id   AF-A0A6V7HVE6-F1
#
_cell.length_a   1.000
_cell.length_b   1.000
_cell.length_c   1.000
_cell.angle_alpha   90.00
_cell.angle_beta   90.00
_cell.angle_gamma   90.00
#
_symmetry.space_group_name_H-M   'P 1'
#
loop_
_entity.id
_entity.type
_entity.pdbx_description
1 polymer ?
#
loop_
_entity_poly.entity_id
_entity_poly.type
_entity_poly.pdbx_seq_one_letter_code
_entity_poly.pdbx_strand_id
1 'polypeptide(L)'
;KPYHPKLPLSVTVVEGEKLTVVCTTDLHGSGLKVKWLFAGKNYTADEGRVRLLPNGNVNAGKLSVENIGMNDRGNVSCYLAYDWNDIDNPHFASNGTTTLRVKDKLAALWPFLGICAEVVVLCAIILIYEKKRNKSELEESDTDQSPDT
;
A
#
# COMPACT_ATOMS: atom_id res chain seq x y z
N LYS A 1 5.12 14.16 33.66
CA LYS A 1 4.44 14.47 32.37
C LYS A 1 4.04 13.14 31.76
N PRO A 2 2.79 12.89 31.34
CA PRO A 2 2.44 11.63 30.70
C PRO A 2 3.32 11.45 29.45
N TYR A 3 3.94 10.29 29.33
CA TYR A 3 4.93 10.00 28.29
C TYR A 3 4.22 9.42 27.09
N HIS A 4 4.12 10.18 26.01
CA HIS A 4 3.42 9.73 24.81
C HIS A 4 4.39 9.03 23.85
N PRO A 5 4.08 7.81 23.37
CA PRO A 5 4.85 7.19 22.31
C PRO A 5 4.75 8.04 21.04
N LYS A 6 5.89 8.23 20.38
CA LYS A 6 5.98 8.91 19.10
C LYS A 6 5.87 7.87 17.99
N LEU A 7 4.79 7.96 17.23
CA LEU A 7 4.57 7.18 16.01
C LEU A 7 4.35 8.14 14.83
N PRO A 8 4.72 7.72 13.61
CA PRO A 8 4.31 8.45 12.42
C PRO A 8 2.77 8.49 12.34
N LEU A 9 2.20 9.60 11.87
CA LEU A 9 0.74 9.74 11.72
C LEU A 9 0.15 8.66 10.78
N SER A 10 0.88 8.34 9.72
CA SER A 10 0.50 7.30 8.78
C SER A 10 1.71 6.66 8.11
N VAL A 11 1.57 5.39 7.76
CA VAL A 11 2.58 4.62 7.01
C VAL A 11 1.92 4.06 5.77
N THR A 12 2.63 4.10 4.64
CA THR A 12 2.14 3.55 3.37
C THR A 12 3.09 2.44 2.90
N VAL A 13 2.53 1.28 2.56
CA VAL A 13 3.28 0.10 2.10
C VAL A 13 2.58 -0.51 0.89
N VAL A 14 3.30 -1.10 -0.06
CA VAL A 14 2.68 -1.82 -1.20
C VAL A 14 2.34 -3.24 -0.77
N GLU A 15 1.26 -3.80 -1.31
CA GLU A 15 0.87 -5.19 -1.05
C GLU A 15 2.01 -6.17 -1.37
N GLY A 16 2.23 -7.12 -0.46
CA GLY A 16 3.31 -8.10 -0.50
C GLY A 16 4.63 -7.60 0.09
N GLU A 17 4.80 -6.30 0.34
CA GLU A 17 5.99 -5.76 0.98
C GLU A 17 5.97 -5.91 2.51
N LYS A 18 7.14 -5.67 3.12
CA LYS A 18 7.33 -5.72 4.56
C LYS A 18 7.04 -4.35 5.19
N LEU A 19 6.11 -4.32 6.14
CA LEU A 19 5.84 -3.16 6.98
C LEU A 19 6.85 -3.10 8.12
N THR A 20 7.38 -1.91 8.38
CA THR A 20 8.18 -1.62 9.58
C THR A 20 7.67 -0.36 10.27
N VAL A 21 7.14 -0.49 11.48
CA VAL A 21 6.68 0.63 12.30
C VAL A 21 7.57 0.70 13.55
N VAL A 22 8.06 1.90 13.86
CA VAL A 22 8.90 2.13 15.04
C VAL A 22 8.13 2.96 16.04
N CYS A 23 8.08 2.48 17.28
CA CYS A 23 7.56 3.21 18.42
C CYS A 23 8.75 3.79 19.17
N THR A 24 8.91 5.12 19.14
CA THR A 24 9.96 5.80 19.91
C THR A 24 9.37 6.41 21.18
N THR A 25 10.17 6.44 22.24
CA THR A 25 9.81 7.03 23.53
C THR A 25 10.95 7.92 24.00
N ASP A 26 10.62 9.02 24.67
CA ASP A 26 11.60 9.96 25.23
C ASP A 26 12.22 9.43 26.55
N LEU A 27 11.77 8.25 27.02
CA LEU A 27 12.30 7.59 28.21
C LEU A 27 13.61 6.86 27.90
N HIS A 28 14.70 7.35 28.51
CA HIS A 28 15.99 6.68 28.62
C HIS A 28 16.01 5.64 29.77
N GLY A 29 14.86 5.03 30.08
CA GLY A 29 14.70 4.11 31.20
C GLY A 29 14.63 2.66 30.71
N SER A 30 15.63 1.86 31.09
CA SER A 30 15.68 0.42 30.81
C SER A 30 14.52 -0.32 31.50
N GLY A 31 13.69 -1.04 30.74
CA GLY A 31 12.62 -1.89 31.27
C GLY A 31 11.21 -1.67 30.71
N LEU A 32 11.01 -0.69 29.82
CA LEU A 32 9.72 -0.48 29.16
C LEU A 32 9.40 -1.64 28.21
N LYS A 33 8.17 -2.16 28.32
CA LYS A 33 7.68 -3.21 27.44
C LYS A 33 6.62 -2.63 26.50
N VAL A 34 6.70 -3.03 25.23
CA VAL A 34 5.81 -2.53 24.18
C VAL A 34 4.83 -3.63 23.78
N LYS A 35 3.55 -3.27 23.65
CA LYS A 35 2.50 -4.12 23.08
C LYS A 35 1.98 -3.46 21.82
N TRP A 36 1.87 -4.27 20.77
CA TRP A 36 1.38 -3.82 19.49
C TRP A 36 -0.04 -4.33 19.26
N LEU A 37 -0.91 -3.48 18.74
CA LEU A 37 -2.21 -3.85 18.22
C LEU A 37 -2.14 -3.73 16.70
N PHE A 38 -2.30 -4.85 16.00
CA PHE A 38 -2.26 -4.94 14.55
C PHE A 38 -3.38 -5.86 14.07
N ALA A 39 -4.15 -5.42 13.06
CA ALA A 39 -5.30 -6.14 12.53
C ALA A 39 -6.31 -6.61 13.62
N GLY A 40 -6.52 -5.78 14.65
CA GLY A 40 -7.42 -6.09 15.77
C GLY A 40 -6.87 -7.10 16.80
N LYS A 41 -5.65 -7.61 16.61
CA LYS A 41 -5.01 -8.55 17.52
C LYS A 41 -3.82 -7.91 18.25
N ASN A 42 -3.66 -8.27 19.52
CA ASN A 42 -2.56 -7.84 20.37
C ASN A 42 -1.35 -8.77 20.21
N TYR A 43 -0.17 -8.19 20.04
CA TYR A 43 1.10 -8.88 19.92
C TYR A 43 2.06 -8.42 21.01
N THR A 44 2.57 -9.39 21.76
CA THR A 44 3.61 -9.22 22.79
C THR A 44 4.85 -10.08 22.50
N ALA A 45 4.73 -11.02 21.56
CA ALA A 45 5.79 -11.87 21.05
C ALA A 45 5.61 -12.04 19.53
N ASP A 46 6.63 -12.61 18.89
CA ASP A 46 6.59 -12.99 17.49
C ASP A 46 5.49 -14.03 17.23
N GLU A 47 4.65 -13.77 16.24
CA GLU A 47 3.57 -14.68 15.89
C GLU A 47 3.25 -14.63 14.39
N GLY A 48 3.30 -15.79 13.73
CA GLY A 48 3.06 -15.90 12.30
C GLY A 48 3.97 -15.00 11.47
N ARG A 49 3.38 -14.03 10.76
CA ARG A 49 4.08 -13.03 9.93
C ARG A 49 4.50 -11.77 10.68
N VAL A 50 4.17 -11.66 11.96
CA VAL A 50 4.52 -10.53 12.82
C VAL A 50 5.80 -10.83 13.58
N ARG A 51 6.77 -9.91 13.49
CA ARG A 51 8.07 -9.94 14.17
C ARG A 51 8.26 -8.67 15.00
N LEU A 52 8.58 -8.83 16.27
CA LEU A 52 8.83 -7.76 17.21
C LEU A 52 10.34 -7.60 17.39
N LEU A 53 10.86 -6.51 16.86
CA LEU A 53 12.29 -6.20 16.88
C LEU A 53 12.59 -5.19 18.00
N PRO A 54 13.75 -5.30 18.66
CA PRO A 54 14.20 -4.29 19.61
C PRO A 54 14.51 -2.97 18.90
N ASN A 55 14.34 -1.86 19.63
CA ASN A 55 14.74 -0.53 19.18
C ASN A 55 15.57 0.15 20.28
N GLY A 56 16.89 0.06 20.18
CA GLY A 56 17.80 0.50 21.25
C GLY A 56 17.55 -0.31 22.53
N ASN A 57 17.28 0.37 23.65
CA ASN A 57 17.01 -0.25 24.95
C ASN A 57 15.55 -0.69 25.15
N VAL A 58 14.69 -0.53 24.13
CA VAL A 58 13.28 -0.91 24.20
C VAL A 58 13.05 -2.23 23.49
N ASN A 59 12.71 -3.26 24.26
CA ASN A 59 12.31 -4.55 23.71
C ASN A 59 10.97 -4.42 22.97
N ALA A 60 10.85 -5.05 21.81
CA ALA A 60 9.69 -4.93 20.92
C ALA A 60 9.37 -3.49 20.47
N GLY A 61 10.35 -2.58 20.46
CA GLY A 61 10.15 -1.19 20.02
C GLY A 61 9.88 -1.00 18.52
N LYS A 62 10.05 -2.04 17.70
CA LYS A 62 9.78 -2.01 16.26
C LYS A 62 8.90 -3.21 15.86
N LEU A 63 7.76 -2.91 15.24
CA LEU A 63 6.87 -3.90 14.64
C LEU A 63 7.27 -4.12 13.18
N SER A 64 7.59 -5.35 12.84
CA SER A 64 7.92 -5.79 11.49
C SER A 64 6.91 -6.83 11.04
N VAL A 65 6.12 -6.55 10.00
CA VAL A 65 5.14 -7.51 9.46
C VAL A 65 5.48 -7.82 8.02
N GLU A 66 5.66 -9.09 7.70
CA GLU A 66 5.95 -9.56 6.35
C GLU A 66 4.67 -9.81 5.57
N ASN A 67 4.75 -9.63 4.25
CA ASN A 67 3.66 -9.89 3.30
C ASN A 67 2.35 -9.19 3.73
N ILE A 68 2.37 -7.86 3.65
CA ILE A 68 1.19 -7.04 3.94
C ILE A 68 0.13 -7.25 2.85
N GLY A 69 -1.08 -7.60 3.27
CA GLY A 69 -2.24 -7.74 2.39
C GLY A 69 -3.14 -6.51 2.42
N MET A 70 -4.04 -6.42 1.44
CA MET A 70 -5.03 -5.34 1.39
C MET A 70 -5.99 -5.32 2.60
N ASN A 71 -6.22 -6.48 3.23
CA ASN A 71 -7.07 -6.63 4.42
C ASN A 71 -6.43 -6.08 5.70
N ASP A 72 -5.12 -5.80 5.68
CA ASP A 72 -4.40 -5.27 6.85
C ASP A 72 -4.54 -3.77 7.01
N ARG A 73 -5.18 -3.11 6.04
CA ARG A 73 -5.48 -1.68 6.10
C ARG A 73 -6.23 -1.37 7.39
N GLY A 74 -5.79 -0.31 8.06
CA GLY A 74 -6.41 0.11 9.30
C GLY A 74 -5.44 0.80 10.22
N ASN A 75 -5.73 0.73 11.51
CA ASN A 75 -4.93 1.40 12.53
C ASN A 75 -4.02 0.39 13.22
N VAL A 76 -2.77 0.81 13.40
CA VAL A 76 -1.75 0.08 14.16
C VAL A 76 -1.43 0.91 15.39
N SER A 77 -1.54 0.31 16.57
CA SER A 77 -1.34 1.02 17.83
C SER A 77 -0.18 0.43 18.62
N CYS A 78 0.64 1.31 19.20
CA CYS A 78 1.68 0.96 20.17
C CYS A 78 1.18 1.35 21.56
N TYR A 79 1.27 0.42 22.51
CA TYR A 79 0.96 0.64 23.93
C TYR A 79 2.23 0.46 24.75
N LEU A 80 2.53 1.43 25.61
CA LEU A 80 3.66 1.38 26.53
C LEU A 80 3.18 0.91 27.91
N ALA A 81 3.81 -0.15 28.43
CA ALA A 81 3.56 -0.65 29.78
C ALA A 81 4.87 -0.82 30.56
N TYR A 82 4.80 -0.57 31.86
CA TYR A 82 5.91 -0.82 32.79
C TYR A 82 5.91 -2.27 33.30
N ASP A 83 4.73 -2.88 33.41
CA ASP A 83 4.55 -4.29 33.78
C ASP A 83 3.39 -4.93 32.99
N TRP A 84 3.52 -6.23 32.66
CA TRP A 84 2.49 -7.06 32.01
C TRP A 84 1.88 -8.09 32.97
N ASN A 85 2.36 -8.16 34.22
CA ASN A 85 1.94 -9.19 35.15
C ASN A 85 0.47 -9.06 35.56
N ASP A 86 -0.13 -7.88 35.35
CA ASP A 86 -1.55 -7.64 35.42
C ASP A 86 -2.12 -7.49 34.01
N ILE A 87 -2.67 -8.59 33.47
CA ILE A 87 -3.28 -8.66 32.14
C ILE A 87 -4.62 -7.90 32.11
N ASP A 88 -5.30 -7.80 33.25
CA ASP A 88 -6.63 -7.22 33.37
C ASP A 88 -6.58 -5.71 33.68
N ASN A 89 -5.54 -5.23 34.38
CA ASN A 89 -5.28 -3.80 34.58
C ASN A 89 -3.81 -3.43 34.27
N PRO A 90 -3.39 -3.39 33.00
CA PRO A 90 -2.07 -2.90 32.67
C PRO A 90 -2.00 -1.43 33.09
N HIS A 91 -1.02 -1.07 33.92
CA HIS A 91 -0.69 0.33 34.18
C HIS A 91 -0.10 0.94 32.90
N PHE A 92 -0.99 1.30 31.97
CA PHE A 92 -0.63 1.88 30.68
C PHE A 92 -0.09 3.29 30.91
N ALA A 93 1.12 3.53 30.42
CA ALA A 93 1.73 4.85 30.49
C ALA A 93 1.08 5.79 29.46
N SER A 94 0.89 5.28 28.23
CA SER A 94 0.27 5.97 27.10
C SER A 94 0.21 5.04 25.88
N ASN A 95 -0.54 5.46 24.86
CA ASN A 95 -0.65 4.79 23.57
C ASN A 95 -0.47 5.77 22.40
N GLY A 96 -0.08 5.23 21.25
CA GLY A 96 0.06 5.98 20.01
C GLY A 96 -0.46 5.15 18.85
N THR A 97 -1.16 5.80 17.92
CA THR A 97 -1.84 5.14 16.80
C THR A 97 -1.29 5.69 15.49
N THR A 98 -1.03 4.80 14.53
CA THR A 98 -0.68 5.14 13.16
C THR A 98 -1.64 4.48 12.19
N THR A 99 -2.00 5.16 11.10
CA THR A 99 -2.84 4.59 10.05
C THR A 99 -1.98 3.91 8.98
N LEU A 100 -2.19 2.60 8.78
CA LEU A 100 -1.59 1.81 7.72
C LEU A 100 -2.41 1.91 6.44
N ARG A 101 -1.80 2.49 5.40
CA ARG A 101 -2.32 2.51 4.03
C ARG A 101 -1.59 1.47 3.21
N VAL A 102 -2.34 0.58 2.56
CA VAL A 102 -1.77 -0.44 1.68
C VAL A 102 -2.05 -0.05 0.24
N LYS A 103 -1.04 0.02 -0.63
CA LYS A 103 -1.23 0.23 -2.07
C LYS A 103 -1.34 -1.10 -2.79
N ASP A 104 -2.20 -1.16 -3.80
CA ASP A 104 -2.34 -2.34 -4.65
C ASP A 104 -1.05 -2.58 -5.44
N LYS A 105 -0.64 -3.85 -5.57
CA LYS A 105 0.57 -4.23 -6.30
C LYS A 105 0.49 -3.93 -7.80
N LEU A 106 -0.71 -3.98 -8.37
CA LEU A 106 -0.98 -3.80 -9.81
C LEU A 106 -1.54 -2.40 -10.12
N ALA A 107 -1.63 -1.49 -9.14
CA ALA A 107 -2.07 -0.11 -9.36
C ALA A 107 -1.28 0.58 -10.48
N ALA A 108 0.02 0.30 -10.59
CA ALA A 108 0.89 0.88 -11.61
C ALA A 108 0.65 0.32 -13.03
N LEU A 109 -0.03 -0.82 -13.17
CA LEU A 109 -0.35 -1.41 -14.47
C LEU A 109 -1.52 -0.69 -15.15
N TRP A 110 -2.46 -0.14 -14.37
CA TRP A 110 -3.64 0.53 -14.90
C TRP A 110 -3.32 1.73 -15.81
N PRO A 111 -2.39 2.64 -15.47
CA PRO A 111 -1.94 3.69 -16.37
C PRO A 111 -1.37 3.14 -17.68
N PHE A 112 -0.57 2.07 -17.61
CA PHE A 112 0.02 1.46 -18.79
C PHE A 112 -1.07 0.87 -19.71
N LEU A 113 -2.04 0.16 -19.14
CA LEU A 113 -3.15 -0.40 -19.91
C LEU A 113 -3.99 0.69 -20.58
N GLY A 114 -4.18 1.84 -19.92
CA GLY A 114 -4.84 3.01 -20.49
C GLY A 114 -4.11 3.55 -21.74
N ILE A 115 -2.79 3.70 -21.66
CA ILE A 115 -1.95 4.14 -22.79
C ILE A 115 -2.02 3.13 -23.94
N CYS A 116 -1.92 1.83 -23.65
CA CYS A 116 -2.06 0.80 -24.68
C CYS A 116 -3.42 0.84 -25.37
N ALA A 117 -4.50 1.03 -24.61
CA ALA A 117 -5.85 1.13 -25.17
C ALA A 117 -5.99 2.34 -26.10
N GLU A 118 -5.43 3.49 -25.71
CA GLU A 118 -5.43 4.70 -26.54
C GLU A 118 -4.74 4.47 -27.89
N VAL A 119 -3.54 3.87 -27.89
CA VAL A 119 -2.80 3.55 -29.11
C VAL A 119 -3.60 2.61 -30.02
N VAL A 120 -4.22 1.57 -29.46
CA VAL A 120 -5.05 0.62 -30.23
C VAL A 120 -6.23 1.33 -30.90
N VAL A 121 -6.90 2.25 -30.19
CA VAL A 121 -8.02 3.03 -30.75
C VAL A 121 -7.55 3.93 -31.88
N LEU A 122 -6.43 4.64 -31.71
CA LEU A 122 -5.87 5.50 -32.76
C LEU A 122 -5.50 4.70 -34.01
N CYS A 123 -4.83 3.55 -33.85
CA CYS A 123 -4.52 2.65 -34.97
C CYS A 123 -5.79 2.15 -35.67
N ALA A 124 -6.84 1.78 -34.93
CA ALA A 124 -8.09 1.32 -35.51
C ALA A 124 -8.78 2.41 -36.36
N ILE A 125 -8.80 3.66 -35.87
CA ILE A 125 -9.35 4.80 -36.61
C ILE A 125 -8.58 5.03 -37.91
N ILE A 126 -7.24 5.03 -37.85
CA ILE A 126 -6.38 5.21 -39.02
C ILE A 126 -6.64 4.11 -40.06
N LEU A 127 -6.68 2.84 -39.64
CA LEU A 127 -6.93 1.72 -40.55
C LEU A 127 -8.31 1.78 -41.23
N ILE A 128 -9.36 2.17 -40.49
CA ILE A 128 -10.70 2.35 -41.06
C ILE A 128 -10.70 3.50 -42.07
N TYR A 129 -10.01 4.60 -41.76
CA TYR A 129 -9.90 5.76 -42.66
C TYR A 129 -9.15 5.40 -43.94
N GLU A 130 -7.99 4.77 -43.84
CA GLU A 130 -7.20 4.32 -45.00
C GLU A 130 -8.00 3.32 -45.84
N LYS A 131 -8.64 2.33 -45.21
CA LYS A 131 -9.47 1.35 -45.91
C LYS A 131 -10.64 2.01 -46.66
N LYS A 132 -11.28 3.02 -46.08
CA LYS A 132 -12.36 3.77 -46.73
C LYS A 132 -11.84 4.61 -47.88
N ARG A 133 -10.73 5.34 -47.68
CA ARG A 133 -10.10 6.15 -48.73
C ARG A 133 -9.64 5.31 -49.91
N ASN A 134 -8.98 4.18 -49.65
CA ASN A 134 -8.49 3.28 -50.69
C ASN A 134 -9.63 2.67 -51.50
N LYS A 135 -10.83 2.51 -50.90
CA LYS A 135 -12.04 2.11 -51.63
C LYS A 135 -12.59 3.25 -52.49
N SER A 136 -12.64 4.47 -51.96
CA SER A 136 -13.08 5.67 -52.71
C SER A 136 -12.25 5.93 -53.96
N GLU A 137 -10.92 5.81 -53.87
CA GLU A 137 -10.00 6.06 -54.98
C GLU A 137 -10.14 5.01 -56.11
N LEU A 138 -10.46 3.76 -55.77
CA LEU A 138 -10.75 2.70 -56.74
C LEU A 138 -12.08 2.91 -57.48
N GLU A 139 -13.12 3.38 -56.78
CA GLU A 139 -14.44 3.62 -57.39
C GLU A 139 -14.45 4.82 -58.35
N GLU A 140 -13.54 5.79 -58.19
CA GLU A 140 -13.43 6.98 -59.07
C GLU A 140 -12.70 6.67 -60.40
N SER A 141 -11.75 5.73 -60.40
CA SER A 141 -10.99 5.34 -61.59
C SER A 141 -11.80 4.55 -62.63
N ASP A 142 -12.90 3.88 -62.24
CA ASP A 142 -13.72 3.06 -63.14
C ASP A 142 -14.79 3.88 -63.91
N THR A 143 -15.00 5.16 -63.55
CA THR A 143 -16.04 6.02 -64.16
C THR A 143 -15.56 6.94 -65.29
N ASP A 144 -14.27 6.94 -65.65
CA ASP A 144 -13.69 7.86 -66.66
C ASP A 144 -13.61 7.28 -68.10
N GLN A 145 -14.26 6.15 -68.37
CA GLN A 145 -14.27 5.54 -69.72
C GLN A 145 -15.64 5.71 -70.41
N SER A 146 -15.94 6.94 -70.87
CA SER A 146 -16.98 7.17 -71.88
C SER A 146 -16.45 6.77 -73.26
N PRO A 147 -17.11 5.89 -74.03
CA PRO A 147 -16.90 5.81 -75.46
C PRO A 147 -17.76 6.88 -76.15
N ASP A 148 -17.10 7.79 -76.85
CA ASP A 148 -17.70 8.63 -77.89
C ASP A 148 -18.41 7.76 -78.93
N THR A 149 -19.72 7.94 -79.15
CA THR A 149 -20.40 7.80 -80.46
C THR A 149 -21.82 8.33 -80.46
#